data_AF-X5YRK0-F1
#
_entry.id   AF-X5YRK0-F1
#
_cell.length_a   1.000
_cell.length_b   1.000
_cell.length_c   1.000
_cell.angle_alpha   90.00
_cell.angle_beta   90.00
_cell.angle_gamma   90.00
#
_symmetry.space_group_name_H-M   'P 1'
#
loop_
_entity.id
_entity.type
_entity.pdbx_description
1 polymer ?
#
loop_
_entity_poly.entity_id
_entity_poly.type
_entity_poly.pdbx_seq_one_letter_code
_entity_poly.pdbx_strand_id
1 'polypeptide(L)'
;MVHIIPLSVGQRRLDTGNAVQYPQGSPIGGAMQGFGDHLSALAERYQQMKDQQDAFDAELARRGFDARIAQAEDEVAANAPADGAGMHEAMYGEVDLRAGRVVKPGLYDTLFDDAKRTMPESQRAAFAGQKENKRVVGAYRMALRQKTKRDDYEKATVDTTLTTNAIAIAKGDPNDTATFEAIRQSGLDLIAKIGNPLARQAAEAAWRTNSAKALVQAMIATDPKRAAEMLGAVPVGGRVRNDTAAVGGSNVSGESNATAVTQEQSGKLSLDESRAQASGTAAGSVLRVLQIR
;
A
#
# COMPACT_ATOMS: atom_id res chain seq x y z
N MET A 1 -1.19 53.31 14.43
CA MET A 1 -1.36 53.41 15.89
C MET A 1 -2.63 52.68 16.26
N VAL A 2 -2.49 51.59 17.02
CA VAL A 2 -3.56 50.64 17.39
C VAL A 2 -4.15 51.10 18.72
N HIS A 3 -5.47 51.29 18.80
CA HIS A 3 -6.16 51.57 20.07
C HIS A 3 -6.42 50.26 20.81
N ILE A 4 -5.73 50.11 21.95
CA ILE A 4 -5.94 49.06 22.95
C ILE A 4 -7.15 49.45 23.79
N ILE A 5 -8.24 48.70 23.69
CA ILE A 5 -9.37 48.77 24.63
C ILE A 5 -9.07 47.77 25.75
N PRO A 6 -8.91 48.21 27.02
CA PRO A 6 -8.58 47.30 28.10
C PRO A 6 -9.78 46.41 28.46
N LEU A 7 -9.58 45.09 28.31
CA LEU A 7 -10.44 44.04 28.87
C LEU A 7 -10.15 43.91 30.37
N SER A 8 -10.93 44.59 31.19
CA SER A 8 -11.04 44.30 32.62
C SER A 8 -12.49 44.42 33.05
N VAL A 9 -13.25 43.34 32.79
CA VAL A 9 -14.57 43.11 33.39
C VAL A 9 -14.47 41.87 34.29
N GLY A 10 -13.62 41.98 35.32
CA GLY A 10 -13.49 41.01 36.39
C GLY A 10 -13.99 41.62 37.70
N GLN A 11 -15.03 41.00 38.27
CA GLN A 11 -15.55 41.13 39.63
C GLN A 11 -15.62 42.54 40.27
N ARG A 12 -16.79 43.18 40.18
CA ARG A 12 -17.36 43.89 41.33
C ARG A 12 -18.49 43.06 41.90
N ARG A 13 -18.26 42.47 43.07
CA ARG A 13 -19.34 42.04 43.95
C ARG A 13 -20.19 43.28 44.25
N LEU A 14 -21.47 43.23 43.90
CA LEU A 14 -22.46 44.18 44.36
C LEU A 14 -22.56 44.01 45.87
N ASP A 15 -22.08 45.02 46.58
CA ASP A 15 -22.26 45.21 48.01
C ASP A 15 -23.76 45.36 48.27
N THR A 16 -24.31 44.44 49.07
CA THR A 16 -25.71 44.44 49.52
C THR A 16 -25.93 45.60 50.48
N GLY A 17 -26.30 46.77 49.96
CA GLY A 17 -26.45 47.95 50.83
C GLY A 17 -27.11 49.19 50.23
N ASN A 18 -28.09 49.07 49.31
CA ASN A 18 -29.26 49.95 49.17
C ASN A 18 -29.98 49.59 47.86
N ALA A 19 -30.97 48.70 47.94
CA ALA A 19 -31.91 48.52 46.85
C ALA A 19 -32.89 49.69 46.88
N VAL A 20 -32.79 50.61 45.91
CA VAL A 20 -33.91 51.50 45.59
C VAL A 20 -35.03 50.61 45.06
N GLN A 21 -36.01 50.32 45.93
CA GLN A 21 -37.22 49.60 45.55
C GLN A 21 -38.04 50.48 44.61
N TYR A 22 -38.01 50.17 43.32
CA TYR A 22 -38.96 50.73 42.37
C TYR A 22 -40.31 50.00 42.53
N PRO A 23 -41.44 50.74 42.52
CA PRO A 23 -42.76 50.15 42.66
C PRO A 23 -43.03 49.14 41.53
N GLN A 24 -43.59 47.98 41.90
CA GLN A 24 -44.12 46.99 40.97
C GLN A 24 -45.10 47.68 40.00
N GLY A 25 -44.77 47.69 38.71
CA GLY A 25 -45.59 48.28 37.65
C GLY A 25 -45.08 49.60 37.04
N SER A 26 -43.90 50.08 37.43
CA SER A 26 -43.32 51.28 36.79
C SER A 26 -42.76 50.95 35.38
N PRO A 27 -43.05 51.75 34.34
CA PRO A 27 -42.55 51.52 32.97
C PRO A 27 -41.02 51.48 32.88
N ILE A 28 -40.33 52.11 33.84
CA ILE A 28 -38.87 52.10 33.99
C ILE A 28 -38.34 50.72 34.44
N GLY A 29 -39.08 50.00 35.30
CA GLY A 29 -38.70 48.65 35.75
C GLY A 29 -38.85 47.61 34.64
N GLY A 30 -39.92 47.70 33.84
CA GLY A 30 -40.10 46.86 32.64
C GLY A 30 -39.09 47.16 31.53
N ALA A 31 -38.72 48.44 31.35
CA ALA A 31 -37.66 48.83 30.42
C ALA A 31 -36.28 48.34 30.87
N MET A 32 -35.97 48.36 32.18
CA MET A 32 -34.73 47.78 32.72
C MET A 32 -34.68 46.25 32.61
N GLN A 33 -35.81 45.56 32.78
CA GLN A 33 -35.91 44.12 32.54
C GLN A 33 -35.70 43.77 31.06
N GLY A 34 -36.38 44.46 30.15
CA GLY A 34 -36.18 44.27 28.71
C GLY A 34 -34.77 44.63 28.22
N PHE A 35 -34.10 45.57 28.88
CA PHE A 35 -32.68 45.87 28.62
C PHE A 35 -31.76 44.74 29.11
N GLY A 36 -32.03 44.15 30.28
CA GLY A 36 -31.31 42.98 30.78
C GLY A 36 -31.49 41.73 29.90
N ASP A 37 -32.70 41.49 29.40
CA ASP A 37 -33.00 40.42 28.45
C ASP A 37 -32.28 40.64 27.12
N HIS A 38 -32.24 41.88 26.63
CA HIS A 38 -31.55 42.22 25.39
C HIS A 38 -30.03 42.05 25.51
N LEU A 39 -29.42 42.43 26.64
CA LEU A 39 -27.99 42.21 26.90
C LEU A 39 -27.65 40.72 27.01
N SER A 40 -28.52 39.93 27.62
CA SER A 40 -28.37 38.48 27.73
C SER A 40 -28.46 37.81 26.34
N ALA A 41 -29.45 38.19 25.53
CA ALA A 41 -29.59 37.70 24.16
C ALA A 41 -28.39 38.11 23.26
N LEU A 42 -27.82 39.30 23.48
CA LEU A 42 -26.61 39.74 22.78
C LEU A 42 -25.39 38.92 23.21
N ALA A 43 -25.25 38.62 24.50
CA ALA A 43 -24.19 37.78 25.03
C ALA A 43 -24.28 36.35 24.49
N GLU A 44 -25.48 35.76 24.44
CA GLU A 44 -25.72 34.44 23.84
C GLU A 44 -25.39 34.43 22.35
N ARG A 45 -25.82 35.43 21.59
CA ARG A 45 -25.51 35.53 20.16
C ARG A 45 -24.01 35.70 19.90
N TYR A 46 -23.33 36.46 20.74
CA TYR A 46 -21.88 36.62 20.66
C TYR A 46 -21.16 35.31 20.99
N GLN A 47 -21.61 34.59 22.02
CA GLN A 47 -21.08 33.28 22.38
C GLN A 47 -21.28 32.27 21.24
N GLN A 48 -22.48 32.22 20.64
CA GLN A 48 -22.76 31.36 19.48
C GLN A 48 -21.86 31.69 18.29
N MET A 49 -21.63 32.97 18.00
CA MET A 49 -20.73 33.39 16.91
C MET A 49 -19.29 32.94 17.19
N LYS A 50 -18.83 33.08 18.45
CA LYS A 50 -17.51 32.62 18.86
C LYS A 50 -17.37 31.10 18.75
N ASP A 51 -18.37 30.35 19.21
CA ASP A 51 -18.36 28.89 19.14
C ASP A 51 -18.34 28.39 17.69
N GLN A 52 -19.00 29.11 16.77
CA GLN A 52 -18.94 28.82 15.33
C GLN A 52 -17.55 29.06 14.73
N GLN A 53 -16.89 30.16 15.13
CA GLN A 53 -15.51 30.45 14.69
C GLN A 53 -14.54 29.40 15.22
N ASP A 54 -14.62 29.08 16.51
CA ASP A 54 -13.81 28.04 17.13
C ASP A 54 -14.02 26.67 16.45
N ALA A 55 -15.26 26.33 16.09
CA ALA A 55 -15.55 25.09 15.37
C ALA A 55 -14.93 25.06 13.97
N PHE A 56 -14.97 26.17 13.24
CA PHE A 56 -14.35 26.30 11.92
C PHE A 56 -12.81 26.21 11.99
N ASP A 57 -12.20 26.96 12.90
CA ASP A 57 -10.74 26.95 13.10
C ASP A 57 -10.25 25.56 13.54
N ALA A 58 -11.01 24.88 14.39
CA ALA A 58 -10.71 23.51 14.79
C ALA A 58 -10.81 22.53 13.61
N GLU A 59 -11.75 22.71 12.68
CA GLU A 59 -11.85 21.87 11.49
C GLU A 59 -10.63 22.08 10.57
N LEU A 60 -10.20 23.32 10.35
CA LEU A 60 -8.98 23.61 9.59
C LEU A 60 -7.75 22.99 10.26
N ALA A 61 -7.63 23.13 11.57
CA ALA A 61 -6.52 22.54 12.33
C ALA A 61 -6.55 21.00 12.28
N ARG A 62 -7.73 20.35 12.33
CA ARG A 62 -7.87 18.89 12.18
C ARG A 62 -7.42 18.41 10.81
N ARG A 63 -7.85 19.10 9.74
CA ARG A 63 -7.42 18.79 8.37
C ARG A 63 -5.93 18.95 8.18
N GLY A 64 -5.36 20.04 8.70
CA GLY A 64 -3.91 20.26 8.66
C GLY A 64 -3.13 19.21 9.46
N PHE A 65 -3.68 18.73 10.58
CA PHE A 65 -3.10 17.60 11.32
C PHE A 65 -3.15 16.30 10.50
N ASP A 66 -4.31 15.95 9.94
CA ASP A 66 -4.46 14.71 9.16
C ASP A 66 -3.55 14.73 7.91
N ALA A 67 -3.37 15.88 7.26
CA ALA A 67 -2.42 16.05 6.15
C ALA A 67 -0.96 15.84 6.59
N ARG A 68 -0.56 16.38 7.76
CA ARG A 68 0.78 16.18 8.32
C ARG A 68 1.03 14.72 8.69
N ILE A 69 0.02 14.01 9.19
CA ILE A 69 0.12 12.55 9.43
C ILE A 69 0.39 11.82 8.11
N ALA A 70 -0.37 12.09 7.06
CA ALA A 70 -0.16 11.43 5.77
C ALA A 70 1.24 11.70 5.20
N GLN A 71 1.70 12.96 5.23
CA GLN A 71 3.05 13.31 4.82
C GLN A 71 4.12 12.57 5.63
N ALA A 72 3.97 12.54 6.95
CA ALA A 72 4.90 11.83 7.82
C ALA A 72 4.91 10.31 7.57
N GLU A 73 3.75 9.70 7.33
CA GLU A 73 3.64 8.28 6.94
C GLU A 73 4.42 8.01 5.63
N ASP A 74 4.34 8.92 4.66
CA ASP A 74 5.07 8.82 3.39
C ASP A 74 6.58 9.05 3.55
N GLU A 75 7.00 10.03 4.36
CA GLU A 75 8.40 10.27 4.68
C GLU A 75 9.04 9.08 5.41
N VAL A 76 8.33 8.48 6.37
CA VAL A 76 8.77 7.26 7.05
C VAL A 76 8.90 6.12 6.05
N ALA A 77 7.92 5.94 5.16
CA ALA A 77 7.96 4.87 4.16
C ALA A 77 9.11 5.04 3.16
N ALA A 78 9.41 6.28 2.77
CA ALA A 78 10.48 6.64 1.83
C ALA A 78 11.88 6.41 2.43
N ASN A 79 12.06 6.69 3.72
CA ASN A 79 13.36 6.55 4.40
C ASN A 79 13.57 5.15 5.02
N ALA A 80 12.54 4.31 5.04
CA ALA A 80 12.62 3.00 5.63
C ALA A 80 13.45 2.01 4.79
N PRO A 81 14.06 1.00 5.43
CA PRO A 81 14.74 -0.11 4.76
C PRO A 81 13.88 -0.77 3.66
N ALA A 82 14.55 -1.52 2.77
CA ALA A 82 13.91 -2.20 1.65
C ALA A 82 12.81 -3.19 2.10
N ASP A 83 13.00 -3.83 3.25
CA ASP A 83 12.02 -4.76 3.85
C ASP A 83 10.97 -4.07 4.73
N GLY A 84 11.04 -2.75 4.86
CA GLY A 84 10.12 -1.92 5.63
C GLY A 84 10.26 -2.03 7.14
N ALA A 85 11.31 -2.66 7.66
CA ALA A 85 11.52 -2.78 9.09
C ALA A 85 11.51 -1.42 9.81
N GLY A 86 10.85 -1.37 10.97
CA GLY A 86 10.82 -0.18 11.84
C GLY A 86 9.86 0.93 11.41
N MET A 87 9.16 0.84 10.28
CA MET A 87 8.21 1.87 9.84
C MET A 87 7.12 2.15 10.88
N HIS A 88 6.48 1.09 11.38
CA HIS A 88 5.42 1.22 12.37
C HIS A 88 5.94 1.88 13.65
N GLU A 89 7.07 1.39 14.17
CA GLU A 89 7.68 1.89 15.39
C GLU A 89 8.11 3.35 15.25
N ALA A 90 8.71 3.74 14.13
CA ALA A 90 9.12 5.12 13.88
C ALA A 90 7.93 6.08 13.85
N MET A 91 6.83 5.68 13.18
CA MET A 91 5.66 6.54 13.04
C MET A 91 4.79 6.57 14.29
N TYR A 92 4.44 5.41 14.84
CA TYR A 92 3.40 5.27 15.87
C TYR A 92 3.92 4.85 17.25
N GLY A 93 5.21 4.52 17.34
CA GLY A 93 5.85 4.10 18.58
C GLY A 93 5.65 2.62 18.89
N GLU A 94 6.00 2.26 20.12
CA GLU A 94 5.79 0.94 20.70
C GLU A 94 4.73 1.01 21.80
N VAL A 95 3.78 0.09 21.77
CA VAL A 95 2.71 -0.05 22.77
C VAL A 95 2.89 -1.36 23.50
N ASP A 96 2.99 -1.32 24.82
CA ASP A 96 2.95 -2.50 25.67
C ASP A 96 1.53 -3.07 25.65
N LEU A 97 1.36 -4.20 24.98
CA LEU A 97 0.08 -4.89 24.84
C LEU A 97 -0.43 -5.46 26.17
N ARG A 98 0.43 -5.71 27.16
CA ARG A 98 0.03 -6.21 28.49
C ARG A 98 -0.40 -5.08 29.42
N ALA A 99 0.29 -3.93 29.36
CA ALA A 99 0.00 -2.78 30.22
C ALA A 99 -0.93 -1.74 29.57
N GLY A 100 -1.17 -1.82 28.26
CA GLY A 100 -1.95 -0.85 27.50
C GLY A 100 -1.30 0.55 27.45
N ARG A 101 0.02 0.63 27.63
CA ARG A 101 0.75 1.91 27.67
C ARG A 101 1.72 2.03 26.50
N VAL A 102 1.85 3.25 25.98
CA VAL A 102 2.94 3.58 25.04
C VAL A 102 4.26 3.46 25.80
N VAL A 103 5.11 2.52 25.37
CA VAL A 103 6.46 2.28 25.91
C VAL A 103 7.43 3.28 25.32
N LYS A 104 7.29 3.53 24.02
CA LYS A 104 8.14 4.43 23.26
C LYS A 104 7.28 5.31 22.36
N PRO A 105 7.31 6.65 22.52
CA PRO A 105 6.56 7.55 21.65
C PRO A 105 7.11 7.51 20.22
N GLY A 106 6.22 7.62 19.24
CA GLY A 106 6.55 7.75 17.82
C GLY A 106 6.41 9.18 17.31
N LEU A 107 6.67 9.39 16.01
CA LEU A 107 6.46 10.69 15.37
C LEU A 107 5.03 11.22 15.52
N TYR A 108 4.04 10.32 15.53
CA TYR A 108 2.63 10.63 15.79
C TYR A 108 2.42 11.41 17.09
N ASP A 109 3.14 11.06 18.17
CA ASP A 109 2.99 11.72 19.46
C ASP A 109 3.39 13.19 19.40
N THR A 110 4.51 13.49 18.75
CA THR A 110 4.99 14.85 18.53
C THR A 110 4.02 15.64 17.66
N LEU A 111 3.57 15.07 16.54
CA LEU A 111 2.62 15.72 15.64
C LEU A 111 1.29 16.02 16.33
N PHE A 112 0.82 15.11 17.19
CA PHE A 112 -0.41 15.29 17.94
C PHE A 112 -0.28 16.40 18.99
N ASP A 113 0.82 16.42 19.75
CA ASP A 113 1.03 17.42 20.79
C ASP A 113 1.16 18.83 20.20
N ASP A 114 1.79 18.96 19.02
CA ASP A 114 1.84 20.22 18.28
C ASP A 114 0.47 20.63 17.73
N ALA A 115 -0.30 19.70 17.17
CA ALA A 115 -1.67 19.99 16.72
C ALA A 115 -2.60 20.41 17.87
N LYS A 116 -2.44 19.81 19.05
CA LYS A 116 -3.21 20.18 20.24
C LYS A 116 -2.94 21.63 20.68
N ARG A 117 -1.72 22.14 20.51
CA ARG A 117 -1.38 23.55 20.80
C ARG A 117 -2.10 24.52 19.87
N THR A 118 -2.28 24.14 18.61
CA THR A 118 -2.97 24.95 17.59
C THR A 118 -4.50 24.90 17.67
N MET A 119 -5.07 23.97 18.46
CA MET A 119 -6.51 23.87 18.63
C MET A 119 -7.08 25.04 19.47
N PRO A 120 -8.27 25.57 19.10
CA PRO A 120 -9.06 26.45 19.95
C PRO A 120 -9.30 25.80 21.33
N GLU A 121 -9.24 26.60 22.39
CA GLU A 121 -9.27 26.09 23.77
C GLU A 121 -10.53 25.27 24.06
N SER A 122 -11.69 25.72 23.56
CA SER A 122 -12.98 25.04 23.64
C SER A 122 -12.98 23.64 23.00
N GLN A 123 -12.09 23.40 22.03
CA GLN A 123 -12.02 22.16 21.24
C GLN A 123 -10.89 21.23 21.67
N ARG A 124 -9.94 21.69 22.50
CA ARG A 124 -8.74 20.92 22.90
C ARG A 124 -9.07 19.62 23.62
N ALA A 125 -10.07 19.61 24.50
CA ALA A 125 -10.46 18.40 25.24
C ALA A 125 -11.06 17.33 24.31
N ALA A 126 -11.96 17.75 23.42
CA ALA A 126 -12.56 16.87 22.42
C ALA A 126 -11.50 16.30 21.45
N PHE A 127 -10.55 17.14 21.02
CA PHE A 127 -9.43 16.68 20.19
C PHE A 127 -8.51 15.70 20.94
N ALA A 128 -8.15 16.01 22.20
CA ALA A 128 -7.33 15.14 23.04
C ALA A 128 -7.94 13.74 23.22
N GLY A 129 -9.27 13.66 23.37
CA GLY A 129 -9.99 12.38 23.48
C GLY A 129 -9.91 11.49 22.23
N GLN A 130 -9.51 12.04 21.07
CA GLN A 130 -9.37 11.29 19.82
C GLN A 130 -7.96 10.72 19.60
N LYS A 131 -6.98 11.06 20.45
CA LYS A 131 -5.55 10.69 20.27
C LYS A 131 -5.41 9.19 20.02
N GLU A 132 -5.93 8.37 20.91
CA GLU A 132 -5.69 6.92 20.84
C GLU A 132 -6.44 6.26 19.68
N ASN A 133 -7.68 6.68 19.42
CA ASN A 133 -8.45 6.16 18.29
C ASN A 133 -7.76 6.48 16.96
N LYS A 134 -7.27 7.71 16.79
CA LYS A 134 -6.51 8.09 15.58
C LYS A 134 -5.17 7.35 15.51
N ARG A 135 -4.48 7.13 16.63
CA ARG A 135 -3.27 6.31 16.68
C ARG A 135 -3.55 4.91 16.15
N VAL A 136 -4.54 4.20 16.69
CA VAL A 136 -4.83 2.79 16.32
C VAL A 136 -5.12 2.65 14.83
N VAL A 137 -5.92 3.55 14.26
CA VAL A 137 -6.25 3.53 12.82
C VAL A 137 -4.99 3.73 11.97
N GLY A 138 -4.16 4.71 12.34
CA GLY A 138 -2.92 5.00 11.63
C GLY A 138 -1.87 3.90 11.78
N ALA A 139 -1.69 3.39 13.00
CA ALA A 139 -0.82 2.28 13.35
C ALA A 139 -1.16 1.03 12.52
N TYR A 140 -2.44 0.68 12.42
CA TYR A 140 -2.88 -0.44 11.59
C TYR A 140 -2.52 -0.23 10.11
N ARG A 141 -2.77 0.96 9.56
CA ARG A 141 -2.41 1.30 8.17
C ARG A 141 -0.91 1.16 7.92
N MET A 142 -0.08 1.67 8.83
CA MET A 142 1.39 1.56 8.70
C MET A 142 1.90 0.13 8.90
N ALA A 143 1.32 -0.65 9.82
CA ALA A 143 1.64 -2.06 9.98
C ALA A 143 1.34 -2.85 8.70
N LEU A 144 0.21 -2.57 8.05
CA LEU A 144 -0.14 -3.19 6.77
C LEU A 144 0.86 -2.80 5.67
N ARG A 145 1.23 -1.51 5.57
CA ARG A 145 2.23 -1.03 4.62
C ARG A 145 3.59 -1.70 4.82
N GLN A 146 4.03 -1.82 6.07
CA GLN A 146 5.26 -2.52 6.44
C GLN A 146 5.21 -3.99 6.03
N LYS A 147 4.10 -4.68 6.31
CA LYS A 147 3.91 -6.08 5.91
C LYS A 147 3.99 -6.25 4.38
N THR A 148 3.30 -5.40 3.62
CA THR A 148 3.35 -5.46 2.15
C THR A 148 4.78 -5.28 1.64
N LYS A 149 5.52 -4.28 2.14
CA LYS A 149 6.91 -4.06 1.74
C LYS A 149 7.81 -5.25 2.09
N ARG A 150 7.55 -5.90 3.24
CA ARG A 150 8.24 -7.13 3.64
C ARG A 150 7.94 -8.29 2.69
N ASP A 151 6.67 -8.51 2.37
CA ASP A 151 6.24 -9.57 1.44
C ASP A 151 6.89 -9.37 0.05
N ASP A 152 6.94 -8.12 -0.44
CA ASP A 152 7.58 -7.76 -1.71
C ASP A 152 9.10 -8.01 -1.67
N TYR A 153 9.77 -7.63 -0.57
CA TYR A 153 11.20 -7.87 -0.37
C TYR A 153 11.54 -9.36 -0.34
N GLU A 154 10.74 -10.15 0.40
CA GLU A 154 10.92 -11.61 0.47
C GLU A 154 10.76 -12.23 -0.91
N LYS A 155 9.72 -11.85 -1.66
CA LYS A 155 9.50 -12.30 -3.03
C LYS A 155 10.69 -11.98 -3.93
N ALA A 156 11.17 -10.73 -3.95
CA ALA A 156 12.29 -10.32 -4.79
C ALA A 156 13.60 -11.05 -4.45
N THR A 157 13.84 -11.30 -3.16
CA THR A 157 15.02 -12.02 -2.67
C THR A 157 14.96 -13.50 -3.06
N VAL A 158 13.79 -14.13 -2.91
CA VAL A 158 13.56 -15.51 -3.36
C VAL A 158 13.74 -15.61 -4.86
N ASP A 159 13.08 -14.77 -5.65
CA ASP A 159 13.13 -14.81 -7.11
C ASP A 159 14.57 -14.65 -7.63
N THR A 160 15.34 -13.74 -7.02
CA THR A 160 16.77 -13.56 -7.33
C THR A 160 17.57 -14.83 -7.03
N THR A 161 17.40 -15.42 -5.85
CA THR A 161 18.12 -16.63 -5.44
C THR A 161 17.78 -17.81 -6.34
N LEU A 162 16.49 -18.02 -6.63
CA LEU A 162 16.03 -19.08 -7.54
C LEU A 162 16.57 -18.87 -8.95
N THR A 163 16.65 -17.63 -9.44
CA THR A 163 17.27 -17.31 -10.73
C THR A 163 18.75 -17.67 -10.75
N THR A 164 19.50 -17.31 -9.70
CA THR A 164 20.90 -17.70 -9.56
C THR A 164 21.07 -19.22 -9.53
N ASN A 165 20.21 -19.93 -8.81
CA ASN A 165 20.22 -21.40 -8.76
C ASN A 165 19.91 -22.03 -10.12
N ALA A 166 18.92 -21.52 -10.86
CA ALA A 166 18.62 -21.99 -12.21
C ALA A 166 19.80 -21.77 -13.18
N ILE A 167 20.47 -20.62 -13.08
CA ILE A 167 21.68 -20.35 -13.87
C ILE A 167 22.80 -21.33 -13.52
N ALA A 168 22.98 -21.67 -12.24
CA ALA A 168 23.96 -22.64 -11.80
C ALA A 168 23.67 -24.04 -12.37
N ILE A 169 22.40 -24.47 -12.37
CA ILE A 169 21.99 -25.73 -13.01
C ILE A 169 22.28 -25.69 -14.52
N ALA A 170 21.88 -24.62 -15.21
CA ALA A 170 22.04 -24.51 -16.66
C ALA A 170 23.50 -24.49 -17.14
N LYS A 171 24.44 -24.13 -16.25
CA LYS A 171 25.89 -24.13 -16.51
C LYS A 171 26.62 -25.36 -15.95
N GLY A 172 25.95 -26.17 -15.13
CA GLY A 172 26.53 -27.34 -14.51
C GLY A 172 26.64 -28.53 -15.45
N ASP A 173 27.25 -29.62 -14.97
CA ASP A 173 27.25 -30.89 -15.69
C ASP A 173 25.84 -31.52 -15.60
N PRO A 174 25.12 -31.72 -16.72
CA PRO A 174 23.80 -32.34 -16.70
C PRO A 174 23.78 -33.79 -16.23
N ASN A 175 24.95 -34.47 -16.18
CA ASN A 175 25.05 -35.84 -15.66
C ASN A 175 25.34 -35.88 -14.15
N ASP A 176 25.71 -34.75 -13.53
CA ASP A 176 25.87 -34.64 -12.07
C ASP A 176 24.50 -34.46 -11.39
N THR A 177 23.79 -35.57 -11.29
CA THR A 177 22.46 -35.63 -10.66
C THR A 177 22.47 -35.22 -9.19
N ALA A 178 23.58 -35.43 -8.48
CA ALA A 178 23.70 -35.08 -7.07
C ALA A 178 23.74 -33.56 -6.88
N THR A 179 24.55 -32.85 -7.68
CA THR A 179 24.62 -31.38 -7.64
C THR A 179 23.30 -30.76 -8.11
N PHE A 180 22.66 -31.31 -9.15
CA PHE A 180 21.34 -30.86 -9.58
C PHE A 180 20.29 -30.96 -8.46
N GLU A 181 20.17 -32.13 -7.83
CA GLU A 181 19.18 -32.35 -6.76
C GLU A 181 19.47 -31.49 -5.52
N ALA A 182 20.74 -31.28 -5.18
CA ALA A 182 21.13 -30.39 -4.08
C ALA A 182 20.66 -28.94 -4.34
N ILE A 183 20.88 -28.41 -5.55
CA ILE A 183 20.43 -27.06 -5.91
C ILE A 183 18.89 -26.99 -5.96
N ARG A 184 18.24 -28.02 -6.53
CA ARG A 184 16.78 -28.11 -6.58
C ARG A 184 16.17 -28.09 -5.18
N GLN A 185 16.69 -28.90 -4.26
CA GLN A 185 16.21 -28.97 -2.89
C GLN A 185 16.47 -27.69 -2.12
N SER A 186 17.65 -27.08 -2.27
CA SER A 186 17.97 -25.78 -1.67
C SER A 186 16.95 -24.69 -2.07
N GLY A 187 16.52 -24.67 -3.33
CA GLY A 187 15.46 -23.78 -3.79
C GLY A 187 14.09 -24.06 -3.14
N LEU A 188 13.72 -25.33 -2.96
CA LEU A 188 12.49 -25.72 -2.26
C LEU A 188 12.53 -25.33 -0.78
N ASP A 189 13.66 -25.51 -0.11
CA ASP A 189 13.86 -25.15 1.29
C ASP A 189 13.76 -23.63 1.51
N LEU A 190 14.22 -22.85 0.52
CA LEU A 190 14.02 -21.40 0.53
C LEU A 190 12.56 -21.02 0.33
N ILE A 191 11.87 -21.62 -0.65
CA ILE A 191 10.45 -21.39 -0.91
C ILE A 191 9.60 -21.74 0.31
N ALA A 192 9.95 -22.80 1.05
CA ALA A 192 9.26 -23.21 2.26
C ALA A 192 9.22 -22.12 3.34
N LYS A 193 10.15 -21.16 3.31
CA LYS A 193 10.21 -20.01 4.24
C LYS A 193 9.27 -18.87 3.88
N ILE A 194 8.67 -18.87 2.68
CA ILE A 194 7.69 -17.85 2.27
C ILE A 194 6.46 -17.93 3.19
N GLY A 195 6.11 -16.84 3.87
CA GLY A 195 5.01 -16.82 4.83
C GLY A 195 3.63 -17.02 4.20
N ASN A 196 3.40 -16.50 3.00
CA ASN A 196 2.12 -16.62 2.30
C ASN A 196 1.96 -18.00 1.63
N PRO A 197 0.95 -18.81 2.02
CA PRO A 197 0.80 -20.18 1.53
C PRO A 197 0.48 -20.28 0.03
N LEU A 198 -0.34 -19.35 -0.49
CA LEU A 198 -0.70 -19.34 -1.91
C LEU A 198 0.51 -18.95 -2.76
N ALA A 199 1.27 -17.94 -2.32
CA ALA A 199 2.52 -17.54 -2.97
C ALA A 199 3.56 -18.66 -2.93
N ARG A 200 3.66 -19.38 -1.81
CA ARG A 200 4.54 -20.54 -1.65
C ARG A 200 4.22 -21.64 -2.66
N GLN A 201 2.95 -22.03 -2.79
CA GLN A 201 2.52 -23.07 -3.73
C GLN A 201 2.83 -22.68 -5.18
N ALA A 202 2.56 -21.42 -5.56
CA ALA A 202 2.87 -20.92 -6.89
C ALA A 202 4.39 -20.91 -7.16
N ALA A 203 5.20 -20.47 -6.18
CA ALA A 203 6.66 -20.46 -6.29
C ALA A 203 7.23 -21.88 -6.40
N GLU A 204 6.67 -22.85 -5.66
CA GLU A 204 7.10 -24.25 -5.74
C GLU A 204 6.85 -24.86 -7.13
N ALA A 205 5.66 -24.67 -7.68
CA ALA A 205 5.33 -25.16 -9.02
C ALA A 205 6.21 -24.52 -10.10
N ALA A 206 6.43 -23.21 -10.00
CA ALA A 206 7.34 -22.48 -10.89
C ALA A 206 8.77 -22.99 -10.76
N TRP A 207 9.25 -23.21 -9.54
CA TRP A 207 10.61 -23.66 -9.28
C TRP A 207 10.89 -25.04 -9.85
N ARG A 208 10.00 -26.02 -9.62
CA ARG A 208 10.12 -27.37 -10.20
C ARG A 208 10.23 -27.32 -11.73
N THR A 209 9.45 -26.45 -12.36
CA THR A 209 9.47 -26.25 -13.82
C THR A 209 10.77 -25.61 -14.28
N ASN A 210 11.21 -24.54 -13.60
CA ASN A 210 12.41 -23.79 -13.96
C ASN A 210 13.69 -24.62 -13.77
N SER A 211 13.78 -25.40 -12.69
CA SER A 211 14.93 -26.29 -12.47
C SER A 211 15.03 -27.38 -13.55
N ALA A 212 13.90 -27.98 -13.94
CA ALA A 212 13.86 -28.96 -15.02
C ALA A 212 14.26 -28.34 -16.37
N LYS A 213 13.74 -27.15 -16.68
CA LYS A 213 14.12 -26.40 -17.89
C LYS A 213 15.62 -26.08 -17.90
N ALA A 214 16.18 -25.65 -16.78
CA ALA A 214 17.60 -25.38 -16.65
C ALA A 214 18.46 -26.63 -16.88
N LEU A 215 18.04 -27.79 -16.38
CA LEU A 215 18.72 -29.06 -16.64
C LEU A 215 18.72 -29.41 -18.14
N VAL A 216 17.58 -29.26 -18.80
CA VAL A 216 17.49 -29.46 -20.27
C VAL A 216 18.39 -28.49 -21.02
N GLN A 217 18.50 -27.23 -20.57
CA GLN A 217 19.44 -26.27 -21.16
C GLN A 217 20.91 -26.72 -20.99
N ALA A 218 21.29 -27.24 -19.83
CA ALA A 218 22.62 -27.80 -19.61
C ALA A 218 22.89 -29.02 -20.52
N MET A 219 21.89 -29.89 -20.71
CA MET A 219 21.97 -31.03 -21.63
C MET A 219 22.21 -30.58 -23.08
N ILE A 220 21.43 -29.60 -23.54
CA ILE A 220 21.57 -29.03 -24.90
C ILE A 220 22.95 -28.38 -25.07
N ALA A 221 23.43 -27.64 -24.06
CA ALA A 221 24.72 -26.97 -24.11
C ALA A 221 25.90 -27.97 -24.14
N THR A 222 25.76 -29.11 -23.46
CA THR A 222 26.80 -30.16 -23.37
C THR A 222 26.81 -31.07 -24.59
N ASP A 223 25.63 -31.56 -25.01
CA ASP A 223 25.48 -32.42 -26.19
C ASP A 223 24.13 -32.13 -26.91
N PRO A 224 24.13 -31.23 -27.89
CA PRO A 224 22.93 -30.85 -28.62
C PRO A 224 22.28 -32.02 -29.37
N LYS A 225 23.06 -33.01 -29.85
CA LYS A 225 22.54 -34.14 -30.63
C LYS A 225 21.83 -35.13 -29.73
N ARG A 226 22.45 -35.49 -28.61
CA ARG A 226 21.84 -36.36 -27.61
C ARG A 226 20.61 -35.71 -26.96
N ALA A 227 20.64 -34.41 -26.72
CA ALA A 227 19.48 -33.67 -26.24
C ALA A 227 18.32 -33.70 -27.25
N ALA A 228 18.61 -33.55 -28.55
CA ALA A 228 17.62 -33.66 -29.62
C ALA A 228 17.00 -35.07 -29.68
N GLU A 229 17.80 -36.13 -29.58
CA GLU A 229 17.33 -37.51 -29.54
C GLU A 229 16.43 -37.79 -28.33
N MET A 230 16.80 -37.30 -27.14
CA MET A 230 16.01 -37.45 -25.90
C MET A 230 14.70 -36.64 -25.91
N LEU A 231 14.67 -35.53 -26.64
CA LEU A 231 13.47 -34.69 -26.82
C LEU A 231 12.59 -35.15 -28.01
N GLY A 232 12.94 -36.25 -28.66
CA GLY A 232 12.16 -36.84 -29.76
C GLY A 232 12.35 -36.16 -31.11
N ALA A 233 13.40 -35.36 -31.30
CA ALA A 233 13.77 -34.87 -32.63
C ALA A 233 14.42 -36.02 -33.41
N VAL A 234 13.60 -36.68 -34.24
CA VAL A 234 14.07 -37.67 -35.21
C VAL A 234 15.14 -37.01 -36.09
N PRO A 235 16.35 -37.58 -36.23
CA PRO A 235 17.35 -37.02 -37.12
C PRO A 235 16.83 -37.06 -38.56
N VAL A 236 16.61 -35.88 -39.15
CA VAL A 236 16.36 -35.73 -40.59
C VAL A 236 17.68 -35.99 -41.29
N GLY A 237 17.95 -37.25 -41.60
CA GLY A 237 19.18 -37.63 -42.28
C GLY A 237 19.25 -39.11 -42.64
N GLY A 238 18.82 -39.44 -43.86
CA GLY A 238 19.38 -40.57 -44.61
C GLY A 238 18.47 -41.79 -44.81
N ARG A 239 17.53 -41.68 -45.76
CA ARG A 239 17.28 -42.78 -46.69
C ARG A 239 16.72 -42.25 -48.00
N VAL A 240 17.63 -41.99 -48.94
CA VAL A 240 17.28 -42.03 -50.37
C VAL A 240 16.93 -43.49 -50.65
N ARG A 241 15.67 -43.75 -50.99
CA ARG A 241 15.28 -44.94 -51.74
C ARG A 241 14.40 -44.49 -52.89
N ASN A 242 15.03 -44.40 -54.05
CA ASN A 242 14.36 -44.31 -55.34
C ASN A 242 13.64 -45.63 -55.65
N ASP A 243 12.57 -45.50 -56.43
CA ASP A 243 11.96 -46.49 -57.34
C ASP A 243 11.06 -47.57 -56.69
N THR A 244 9.77 -47.79 -57.03
CA THR A 244 8.92 -47.41 -58.18
C THR A 244 7.41 -47.60 -57.86
N ALA A 245 6.57 -46.74 -58.47
CA ALA A 245 5.12 -46.72 -58.83
C ALA A 245 4.24 -48.00 -58.69
N ALA A 246 2.89 -48.03 -58.65
CA ALA A 246 1.72 -47.12 -58.80
C ALA A 246 0.48 -47.83 -58.15
N VAL A 247 -0.69 -47.25 -57.80
CA VAL A 247 -1.78 -46.74 -58.68
C VAL A 247 -2.94 -46.19 -57.80
N GLY A 248 -3.54 -45.07 -58.21
CA GLY A 248 -4.97 -44.70 -58.06
C GLY A 248 -5.35 -43.86 -56.83
N GLY A 249 -5.98 -42.68 -56.92
CA GLY A 249 -6.48 -41.90 -58.04
C GLY A 249 -7.14 -40.59 -57.55
N SER A 250 -7.21 -39.62 -58.47
CA SER A 250 -8.15 -38.49 -58.60
C SER A 250 -8.17 -37.31 -57.60
N ASN A 251 -7.85 -36.15 -58.18
CA ASN A 251 -8.12 -34.76 -57.77
C ASN A 251 -9.56 -34.50 -57.29
N VAL A 252 -9.75 -33.45 -56.47
CA VAL A 252 -10.44 -32.20 -56.88
C VAL A 252 -10.40 -31.16 -55.74
N SER A 253 -10.13 -29.93 -56.14
CA SER A 253 -10.13 -28.65 -55.42
C SER A 253 -11.45 -28.31 -54.73
N GLY A 254 -11.40 -27.44 -53.72
CA GLY A 254 -12.59 -26.79 -53.16
C GLY A 254 -12.22 -25.66 -52.20
N GLU A 255 -12.26 -24.43 -52.71
CA GLU A 255 -12.10 -23.17 -52.00
C GLU A 255 -13.21 -22.87 -50.99
N SER A 256 -12.85 -21.99 -50.06
CA SER A 256 -13.67 -21.24 -49.11
C SER A 256 -14.87 -20.53 -49.73
N ASN A 257 -15.97 -20.41 -48.97
CA ASN A 257 -16.65 -19.13 -48.85
C ASN A 257 -17.50 -18.99 -47.57
N ALA A 258 -17.47 -17.78 -47.04
CA ALA A 258 -18.12 -17.33 -45.82
C ALA A 258 -19.56 -16.85 -46.07
N THR A 259 -20.36 -16.79 -45.00
CA THR A 259 -21.51 -15.87 -44.92
C THR A 259 -21.59 -15.25 -43.53
N ALA A 260 -21.76 -13.93 -43.54
CA ALA A 260 -21.74 -13.02 -42.41
C ALA A 260 -23.09 -12.94 -41.67
N VAL A 261 -23.04 -12.52 -40.39
CA VAL A 261 -24.13 -11.81 -39.71
C VAL A 261 -23.53 -10.65 -38.89
N THR A 262 -24.13 -9.48 -39.06
CA THR A 262 -23.77 -8.16 -38.52
C THR A 262 -24.58 -7.83 -37.25
N GLN A 263 -24.06 -6.87 -36.45
CA GLN A 263 -24.69 -5.92 -35.51
C GLN A 263 -24.39 -6.02 -33.99
N GLU A 264 -23.57 -5.06 -33.56
CA GLU A 264 -23.80 -4.04 -32.49
C GLU A 264 -24.42 -4.44 -31.13
N GLN A 265 -23.66 -4.25 -30.03
CA GLN A 265 -23.83 -3.13 -29.07
C GLN A 265 -23.03 -3.37 -27.75
N SER A 266 -22.23 -2.35 -27.40
CA SER A 266 -21.89 -1.82 -26.08
C SER A 266 -22.16 -2.63 -24.79
N GLY A 267 -21.11 -2.88 -24.00
CA GLY A 267 -21.24 -3.29 -22.60
C GLY A 267 -19.93 -3.47 -21.83
N LYS A 268 -19.43 -2.39 -21.24
CA LYS A 268 -18.55 -2.31 -20.04
C LYS A 268 -17.45 -3.39 -19.89
N LEU A 269 -16.24 -3.07 -20.35
CA LEU A 269 -15.02 -3.75 -19.89
C LEU A 269 -14.70 -3.31 -18.46
N SER A 270 -14.76 -4.28 -17.56
CA SER A 270 -14.34 -4.21 -16.17
C SER A 270 -12.85 -3.88 -16.06
N LEU A 271 -12.49 -3.18 -14.99
CA LEU A 271 -11.16 -2.66 -14.65
C LEU A 271 -10.07 -3.75 -14.43
N ASP A 272 -10.38 -5.03 -14.68
CA ASP A 272 -9.53 -6.18 -14.33
C ASP A 272 -8.65 -6.70 -15.47
N GLU A 273 -8.84 -6.25 -16.72
CA GLU A 273 -8.04 -6.75 -17.85
C GLU A 273 -6.79 -5.90 -18.16
N SER A 274 -6.63 -4.73 -17.53
CA SER A 274 -5.45 -3.88 -17.75
C SER A 274 -4.23 -4.28 -16.90
N ARG A 275 -4.36 -5.22 -15.96
CA ARG A 275 -3.23 -5.66 -15.12
C ARG A 275 -2.46 -6.87 -15.65
N ALA A 276 -2.94 -7.54 -16.69
CA ALA A 276 -2.24 -8.69 -17.28
C ALA A 276 -1.21 -8.33 -18.36
N GLN A 277 -1.21 -7.10 -18.91
CA GLN A 277 -0.28 -6.71 -19.97
C GLN A 277 0.97 -5.93 -19.50
N ALA A 278 1.05 -5.53 -18.23
CA ALA A 278 2.21 -4.78 -17.73
C ALA A 278 3.36 -5.66 -17.18
N SER A 279 3.19 -6.99 -17.10
CA SER A 279 4.16 -7.91 -16.50
C SER A 279 4.97 -8.74 -17.51
N GLY A 280 4.90 -8.40 -18.81
CA GLY A 280 5.50 -9.19 -19.89
C GLY A 280 6.84 -8.69 -20.43
N THR A 281 7.33 -7.51 -20.04
CA THR A 281 8.45 -6.86 -20.74
C THR A 281 9.51 -6.31 -19.78
N ALA A 282 10.23 -7.18 -19.08
CA ALA A 282 11.45 -6.78 -18.35
C ALA A 282 12.44 -7.94 -18.12
N ALA A 283 12.52 -8.93 -19.04
CA ALA A 283 13.50 -10.02 -18.96
C ALA A 283 14.28 -10.21 -20.28
N GLY A 284 14.52 -9.11 -21.02
CA GLY A 284 15.13 -9.15 -22.35
C GLY A 284 16.39 -8.30 -22.58
N SER A 285 16.86 -7.51 -21.61
CA SER A 285 17.85 -6.45 -21.92
C SER A 285 18.99 -6.29 -20.92
N VAL A 286 19.64 -7.38 -20.49
CA VAL A 286 20.94 -7.29 -19.78
C VAL A 286 22.06 -8.14 -20.41
N LEU A 287 21.77 -8.87 -21.50
CA LEU A 287 22.80 -9.60 -22.26
C LEU A 287 23.17 -8.87 -23.56
N ARG A 288 23.70 -7.64 -23.46
CA ARG A 288 24.34 -6.99 -24.61
C ARG A 288 25.35 -5.89 -24.28
N VAL A 289 26.20 -6.07 -23.25
CA VAL A 289 27.41 -5.24 -23.10
C VAL A 289 28.54 -6.07 -22.49
N LEU A 290 29.16 -6.96 -23.26
CA LEU A 290 30.51 -7.45 -22.98
C LEU A 290 31.04 -8.22 -24.20
N GLN A 291 31.27 -7.51 -25.29
CA GLN A 291 32.12 -8.01 -26.39
C GLN A 291 32.67 -6.86 -27.24
N ILE A 292 33.45 -5.95 -26.66
CA ILE A 292 34.47 -5.16 -27.38
C ILE A 292 35.64 -4.89 -26.43
N ARG A 293 36.63 -5.79 -26.42
CA ARG A 293 38.09 -5.54 -26.52
C ARG A 293 38.84 -6.84 -26.25
#